data_AF-A0A7C9F673-F1
#
_entry.id   AF-A0A7C9F673-F1
#
_cell.length_a   1.000
_cell.length_b   1.000
_cell.length_c   1.000
_cell.angle_alpha   90.00
_cell.angle_beta   90.00
_cell.angle_gamma   90.00
#
_symmetry.space_group_name_H-M   'P 1'
#
loop_
_entity.id
_entity.type
_entity.pdbx_description
1 polymer ?
#
loop_
_entity_poly.entity_id
_entity_poly.type
_entity_poly.pdbx_seq_one_letter_code
_entity_poly.pdbx_strand_id
1 'polypeptide(L)'
;KDCCCQQSSRSSMSRVCCMLRLLDFKTYFFLFLIVPICTFGIYLHGQKITYFLRPLWEKPPKQFHLIPHYYSENLTMETQCKLHGWGVREYPRRVYDAVLFSNEVDMLTLRWQELYPYITQFVLLESNSTFSGLPKPLVFAAHKDQFKFVEPRLTYGTIGGRFKKGENPFVEEAYQRVALDQLLRIA
;
A
#
# COMPACT_ATOMS: atom_id res chain seq x y z
N LYS A 1 24.45 4.41 -60.68
CA LYS A 1 24.18 5.22 -61.90
C LYS A 1 23.75 6.60 -61.44
N ASP A 2 24.76 7.45 -61.29
CA ASP A 2 24.85 8.90 -61.53
C ASP A 2 23.61 9.79 -61.29
N CYS A 3 23.73 10.71 -60.33
CA CYS A 3 23.87 12.15 -60.62
C CYS A 3 23.89 12.95 -59.31
N CYS A 4 25.06 13.45 -58.94
CA CYS A 4 25.21 14.57 -58.00
C CYS A 4 26.22 15.55 -58.59
N CYS A 5 25.72 16.54 -59.33
CA CYS A 5 26.26 17.90 -59.44
C CYS A 5 25.43 18.69 -60.47
N GLN A 6 24.66 19.70 -60.04
CA GLN A 6 24.79 21.09 -60.52
C GLN A 6 23.80 22.02 -59.78
N GLN A 7 24.25 23.26 -59.52
CA GLN A 7 23.54 24.36 -58.87
C GLN A 7 22.09 24.60 -59.33
N SER A 8 21.17 24.84 -58.37
CA SER A 8 20.47 26.12 -58.18
C SER A 8 19.30 26.00 -57.19
N SER A 9 19.03 27.09 -56.48
CA SER A 9 17.92 27.31 -55.53
C SER A 9 18.00 26.61 -54.16
N ARG A 10 18.21 27.42 -53.12
CA ARG A 10 17.90 27.08 -51.72
C ARG A 10 16.39 26.85 -51.62
N SER A 11 15.95 25.59 -51.63
CA SER A 11 14.64 25.22 -51.09
C SER A 11 14.85 24.35 -49.85
N SER A 12 14.36 24.83 -48.71
CA SER A 12 14.33 24.10 -47.43
C SER A 12 13.68 22.71 -47.59
N MET A 13 12.74 22.58 -48.54
CA MET A 13 12.05 21.33 -48.88
C MET A 13 12.91 20.26 -49.56
N SER A 14 14.00 20.60 -50.26
CA SER A 14 14.85 19.61 -50.93
C SER A 14 15.62 18.73 -49.92
N ARG A 15 16.07 19.32 -48.81
CA ARG A 15 16.77 18.60 -47.73
C ARG A 15 15.81 17.74 -46.91
N VAL A 16 14.58 18.21 -46.71
CA VAL A 16 13.52 17.46 -46.01
C VAL A 16 13.03 16.28 -46.85
N CYS A 17 12.85 16.43 -48.17
CA CYS A 17 12.51 15.32 -49.06
C CYS A 17 13.62 14.26 -49.15
N CYS A 18 14.89 14.64 -49.04
CA CYS A 18 16.01 13.69 -49.00
C CYS A 18 16.10 12.97 -47.64
N MET A 19 15.86 13.69 -46.53
CA MET A 19 15.78 13.10 -45.18
C MET A 19 14.59 12.15 -45.01
N LEU A 20 13.43 12.47 -45.61
CA LEU A 20 12.24 11.61 -45.58
C LEU A 20 12.35 10.38 -46.50
N ARG A 21 13.17 10.44 -47.57
CA ARG A 21 13.46 9.30 -48.46
C ARG A 21 14.54 8.35 -47.94
N LEU A 22 15.28 8.74 -46.90
CA LEU A 22 16.30 7.93 -46.21
C LEU A 22 15.75 7.18 -44.99
N LEU A 23 14.52 7.47 -44.57
CA LEU A 23 13.80 6.63 -43.62
C LEU A 23 13.26 5.42 -44.38
N ASP A 24 13.99 4.32 -44.22
CA ASP A 24 13.74 3.03 -44.84
C ASP A 24 12.26 2.62 -44.65
N PHE A 25 11.63 1.97 -45.63
CA PHE A 25 10.22 1.54 -45.53
C PHE A 25 9.99 0.65 -44.29
N LYS A 26 11.04 -0.06 -43.87
CA LYS A 26 11.12 -0.80 -42.61
C LYS A 26 10.88 0.07 -41.37
N THR A 27 11.38 1.30 -41.35
CA THR A 27 11.20 2.24 -40.24
C THR A 27 9.75 2.70 -40.13
N TYR A 28 9.10 3.02 -41.26
CA TYR A 28 7.68 3.36 -41.28
C TYR A 28 6.81 2.17 -40.88
N PHE A 29 7.10 0.96 -41.38
CA PHE A 29 6.38 -0.25 -40.99
C PHE A 29 6.51 -0.54 -39.48
N PHE A 30 7.72 -0.43 -38.93
CA PHE A 30 7.94 -0.62 -37.49
C PHE A 30 7.16 0.41 -36.66
N LEU A 31 7.23 1.69 -37.04
CA LEU A 31 6.65 2.79 -36.26
C LEU A 31 5.11 2.83 -36.36
N PHE A 32 4.54 2.55 -37.52
CA PHE A 32 3.09 2.68 -37.75
C PHE A 32 2.31 1.37 -37.64
N LEU A 33 2.99 0.21 -37.61
CA LEU A 33 2.32 -1.08 -37.52
C LEU A 33 2.72 -1.82 -36.24
N ILE A 34 4.02 -1.99 -35.99
CA ILE A 34 4.50 -2.76 -34.84
C ILE A 34 4.27 -2.01 -33.52
N VAL A 35 4.71 -0.76 -33.42
CA VAL A 35 4.56 0.04 -32.19
C VAL A 35 3.11 0.14 -31.73
N PRO A 36 2.11 0.53 -32.54
CA PRO A 36 0.73 0.62 -32.08
C PRO A 36 0.15 -0.74 -31.65
N ILE A 37 0.44 -1.82 -32.38
CA ILE A 37 0.00 -3.18 -32.00
C ILE A 37 0.62 -3.60 -30.66
N CYS A 38 1.92 -3.35 -30.46
CA CYS A 38 2.59 -3.62 -29.19
C CYS A 38 2.00 -2.79 -28.06
N THR A 39 1.75 -1.49 -28.27
CA THR A 39 1.14 -0.63 -27.24
C THR A 39 -0.28 -1.08 -26.88
N PHE A 40 -1.08 -1.50 -27.87
CA PHE A 40 -2.42 -2.02 -27.65
C PHE A 40 -2.39 -3.37 -26.90
N GLY A 41 -1.46 -4.25 -27.27
CA GLY A 41 -1.22 -5.51 -26.56
C GLY A 41 -0.78 -5.30 -25.10
N ILE A 42 0.13 -4.35 -24.85
CA ILE A 42 0.55 -3.97 -23.50
C ILE A 42 -0.60 -3.32 -22.73
N TYR A 43 -1.45 -2.54 -23.38
CA TYR A 43 -2.62 -1.95 -22.72
C TYR A 43 -3.62 -3.03 -22.27
N LEU A 44 -3.92 -4.02 -23.13
CA LEU A 44 -4.86 -5.10 -22.80
C LEU A 44 -4.28 -6.17 -21.87
N HIS A 45 -2.97 -6.41 -21.93
CA HIS A 45 -2.32 -7.54 -21.24
C HIS A 45 -1.16 -7.13 -20.33
N GLY A 46 -1.00 -5.85 -20.04
CA GLY A 46 0.11 -5.31 -19.26
C GLY A 46 0.27 -6.02 -17.93
N GLN A 47 -0.81 -6.20 -17.17
CA GLN A 47 -0.77 -6.95 -15.92
C GLN A 47 -0.26 -8.39 -16.11
N LYS A 48 -0.74 -9.11 -17.14
CA LYS A 48 -0.29 -10.48 -17.44
C LYS A 48 1.19 -10.52 -17.83
N ILE A 49 1.63 -9.59 -18.67
CA ILE A 49 3.03 -9.47 -19.10
C ILE A 49 3.91 -9.15 -17.89
N THR A 50 3.48 -8.24 -17.02
CA THR A 50 4.22 -7.92 -15.79
C THR A 50 4.29 -9.10 -14.83
N TYR A 51 3.23 -9.88 -14.67
CA TYR A 51 3.28 -11.08 -13.83
C TYR A 51 4.14 -12.19 -14.46
N PHE A 52 4.07 -12.36 -15.78
CA PHE A 52 4.85 -13.35 -16.50
C PHE A 52 6.36 -13.09 -16.43
N LEU A 53 6.75 -11.82 -16.61
CA LEU A 53 8.16 -11.41 -16.58
C LEU A 53 8.63 -11.01 -15.15
N ARG A 54 7.75 -11.09 -14.15
CA ARG A 54 8.05 -10.85 -12.73
C ARG A 54 9.35 -11.51 -12.24
N PRO A 55 9.66 -12.78 -12.60
CA PRO A 55 10.90 -13.42 -12.16
C PRO A 55 12.18 -12.75 -12.67
N LEU A 56 12.12 -11.92 -13.74
CA LEU A 56 13.29 -11.25 -14.31
C LEU A 56 13.69 -9.99 -13.53
N TRP A 57 12.76 -9.35 -12.80
CA TRP A 57 13.02 -8.08 -12.09
C TRP A 57 12.63 -8.09 -10.61
N GLU A 58 11.79 -9.01 -10.17
CA GLU A 58 11.47 -9.18 -8.76
C GLU A 58 12.51 -10.13 -8.15
N LYS A 59 13.36 -9.60 -7.27
CA LYS A 59 14.31 -10.42 -6.53
C LYS A 59 13.53 -11.38 -5.64
N PRO A 60 13.96 -12.65 -5.50
CA PRO A 60 13.33 -13.56 -4.56
C PRO A 60 13.31 -12.91 -3.17
N PRO A 61 12.27 -13.16 -2.36
CA PRO A 61 12.26 -12.68 -0.99
C PRO A 61 13.52 -13.16 -0.28
N LYS A 62 14.03 -12.34 0.66
CA LYS A 62 15.17 -12.75 1.48
C LYS A 62 14.81 -14.08 2.16
N GLN A 63 15.75 -15.02 2.15
CA GLN A 63 15.56 -16.30 2.81
C GLN A 63 15.23 -16.05 4.29
N PHE A 64 14.18 -16.70 4.78
CA PHE A 64 13.80 -16.60 6.17
C PHE A 64 14.92 -17.17 7.04
N HIS A 65 15.37 -16.39 8.02
CA HIS A 65 16.22 -16.92 9.08
C HIS A 65 15.30 -17.63 10.08
N LEU A 66 15.23 -18.96 10.00
CA LEU A 66 14.43 -19.75 10.92
C LEU A 66 15.07 -19.68 12.32
N ILE A 67 14.37 -19.02 13.25
CA ILE A 67 14.74 -19.02 14.67
C ILE A 67 13.77 -19.99 15.36
N PRO A 68 14.21 -21.23 15.69
CA PRO A 68 13.35 -22.21 16.34
C PRO A 68 13.06 -21.77 17.77
N HIS A 69 11.82 -21.35 18.06
CA HIS A 69 11.41 -21.02 19.41
C HIS A 69 11.01 -22.29 20.16
N TYR A 70 11.83 -22.72 21.13
CA TYR A 70 11.55 -23.87 21.97
C TYR A 70 10.69 -23.43 23.15
N TYR A 71 9.37 -23.51 23.00
CA TYR A 71 8.46 -23.25 24.11
C TYR A 71 8.57 -24.38 25.15
N SER A 72 8.77 -24.01 26.42
CA SER A 72 8.72 -24.93 27.55
C SER A 72 8.21 -24.17 28.77
N GLU A 73 7.15 -24.69 29.40
CA GLU A 73 6.50 -24.06 30.56
C GLU A 73 7.44 -23.93 31.77
N ASN A 74 8.44 -24.81 31.86
CA ASN A 74 9.33 -24.90 33.02
C ASN A 74 10.60 -24.04 32.90
N LEU A 75 10.80 -23.34 31.79
CA LEU A 75 12.01 -22.54 31.55
C LEU A 75 11.77 -21.06 31.85
N THR A 76 12.70 -20.46 32.59
CA THR A 76 12.69 -19.01 32.82
C THR A 76 12.92 -18.24 31.53
N MET A 77 12.29 -17.05 31.40
CA MET A 77 12.48 -16.17 30.24
C MET A 77 13.95 -15.82 30.00
N GLU A 78 14.76 -15.72 31.05
CA GLU A 78 16.19 -15.46 30.94
C GLU A 78 16.92 -16.58 30.20
N THR A 79 16.65 -17.83 30.55
CA THR A 79 17.23 -18.98 29.87
C THR A 79 16.78 -19.03 28.41
N GLN A 80 15.48 -18.79 28.16
CA GLN A 80 14.93 -18.76 26.79
C GLN A 80 15.58 -17.67 25.94
N CYS A 81 15.70 -16.44 26.45
CA CYS A 81 16.38 -15.35 25.74
C CYS A 81 17.85 -15.70 25.47
N LYS A 82 18.55 -16.27 26.45
CA LYS A 82 19.97 -16.64 26.32
C LYS A 82 20.21 -17.70 25.24
N LEU A 83 19.31 -18.67 25.06
CA LEU A 83 19.38 -19.65 23.97
C LEU A 83 19.37 -19.00 22.57
N HIS A 84 18.74 -17.83 22.46
CA HIS A 84 18.70 -17.03 21.24
C HIS A 84 19.80 -15.95 21.16
N GLY A 85 20.72 -15.90 22.14
CA GLY A 85 21.72 -14.84 22.24
C GLY A 85 21.14 -13.47 22.62
N TRP A 86 19.95 -13.44 23.23
CA TRP A 86 19.24 -12.23 23.65
C TRP A 86 19.27 -12.06 25.17
N GLY A 87 19.15 -10.82 25.64
CA GLY A 87 18.90 -10.50 27.04
C GLY A 87 17.41 -10.31 27.33
N VAL A 88 17.01 -10.51 28.58
CA VAL A 88 15.66 -10.15 29.03
C VAL A 88 15.52 -8.63 29.01
N ARG A 89 14.35 -8.15 28.58
CA ARG A 89 14.04 -6.72 28.62
C ARG A 89 13.68 -6.32 30.05
N GLU A 90 14.14 -5.15 30.49
CA GLU A 90 13.75 -4.57 31.78
C GLU A 90 12.24 -4.34 31.89
N TYR A 91 11.62 -3.95 30.77
CA TYR A 91 10.18 -3.75 30.66
C TYR A 91 9.62 -4.51 29.44
N PRO A 92 8.41 -5.07 29.54
CA PRO A 92 7.75 -5.71 28.40
C PRO A 92 7.55 -4.70 27.28
N ARG A 93 7.54 -5.17 26.02
CA ARG A 93 7.21 -4.31 24.89
C ARG A 93 5.77 -3.84 25.02
N ARG A 94 5.54 -2.52 24.85
CA ARG A 94 4.19 -1.99 24.69
C ARG A 94 3.63 -2.51 23.38
N VAL A 95 2.45 -3.12 23.45
CA VAL A 95 1.71 -3.61 22.29
C VAL A 95 0.44 -2.79 22.16
N TYR A 96 0.21 -2.26 20.96
CA TYR A 96 -0.93 -1.41 20.66
C TYR A 96 -1.83 -2.12 19.66
N ASP A 97 -3.14 -2.10 19.90
CA ASP A 97 -4.14 -2.49 18.92
C ASP A 97 -4.76 -1.24 18.31
N ALA A 98 -4.55 -1.01 17.01
CA ALA A 98 -4.97 0.19 16.32
C ALA A 98 -6.07 -0.14 15.29
N VAL A 99 -7.25 0.45 15.44
CA VAL A 99 -8.46 0.11 14.67
C VAL A 99 -9.02 1.34 13.97
N LEU A 100 -9.23 1.23 12.65
CA LEU A 100 -10.11 2.13 11.91
C LEU A 100 -11.54 1.60 12.00
N PHE A 101 -12.39 2.25 12.78
CA PHE A 101 -13.71 1.73 13.12
C PHE A 101 -14.82 2.19 12.16
N SER A 102 -15.68 1.25 11.77
CA SER A 102 -16.85 1.50 10.92
C SER A 102 -18.18 1.31 11.66
N ASN A 103 -18.61 0.06 11.88
CA ASN A 103 -19.95 -0.26 12.41
C ASN A 103 -20.04 -1.57 13.22
N GLU A 104 -19.08 -2.50 13.10
CA GLU A 104 -19.16 -3.82 13.75
C GLU A 104 -18.78 -3.77 15.24
N VAL A 105 -19.71 -3.29 16.07
CA VAL A 105 -19.53 -3.16 17.53
C VAL A 105 -19.26 -4.52 18.19
N ASP A 106 -19.99 -5.56 17.80
CA ASP A 106 -19.86 -6.90 18.39
C ASP A 106 -18.49 -7.52 18.12
N MET A 107 -18.00 -7.39 16.88
CA MET A 107 -16.67 -7.86 16.49
C MET A 107 -15.56 -7.14 17.25
N LEU A 108 -15.70 -5.82 17.44
CA LEU A 108 -14.75 -5.05 18.24
C LEU A 108 -14.77 -5.50 19.71
N THR A 109 -15.97 -5.74 20.25
CA THR A 109 -16.14 -6.19 21.64
C THR A 109 -15.47 -7.53 21.87
N LEU A 110 -15.75 -8.54 21.03
CA LEU A 110 -15.12 -9.86 21.12
C LEU A 110 -13.60 -9.76 21.01
N ARG A 111 -13.11 -9.04 19.99
CA ARG A 111 -11.67 -8.83 19.78
C ARG A 111 -11.00 -8.23 21.03
N TRP A 112 -11.57 -7.18 21.60
CA TRP A 112 -10.95 -6.49 22.74
C TRP A 112 -11.08 -7.25 24.04
N GLN A 113 -12.11 -8.08 24.22
CA GLN A 113 -12.19 -9.00 25.34
C GLN A 113 -11.10 -10.07 25.26
N GLU A 114 -10.89 -10.68 24.09
CA GLU A 114 -9.85 -11.69 23.88
C GLU A 114 -8.44 -11.10 24.01
N LEU A 115 -8.23 -9.87 23.51
CA LEU A 115 -6.92 -9.22 23.49
C LEU A 115 -6.59 -8.42 24.75
N TYR A 116 -7.54 -8.21 25.67
CA TYR A 116 -7.37 -7.41 26.88
C TYR A 116 -6.12 -7.72 27.73
N PRO A 117 -5.72 -8.99 27.96
CA PRO A 117 -4.54 -9.29 28.77
C PRO A 117 -3.21 -9.07 28.03
N TYR A 118 -3.23 -8.97 26.69
CA TYR A 118 -2.02 -8.89 25.86
C TYR A 118 -1.70 -7.48 25.37
N ILE A 119 -2.73 -6.61 25.29
CA ILE A 119 -2.60 -5.26 24.73
C ILE A 119 -2.39 -4.24 25.84
N THR A 120 -1.38 -3.38 25.62
CA THR A 120 -1.06 -2.26 26.53
C THR A 120 -2.04 -1.12 26.35
N GLN A 121 -2.36 -0.75 25.10
CA GLN A 121 -3.26 0.36 24.78
C GLN A 121 -4.07 0.02 23.52
N PHE A 122 -5.37 0.28 23.58
CA PHE A 122 -6.29 0.22 22.44
C PHE A 122 -6.40 1.61 21.83
N VAL A 123 -6.23 1.71 20.52
CA VAL A 123 -6.30 2.96 19.77
C VAL A 123 -7.39 2.81 18.72
N LEU A 124 -8.41 3.65 18.80
CA LEU A 124 -9.55 3.58 17.90
C LEU A 124 -9.78 4.93 17.24
N LEU A 125 -9.72 4.95 15.91
CA LEU A 125 -10.10 6.10 15.11
C LEU A 125 -11.46 5.82 14.46
N GLU A 126 -12.41 6.73 14.64
CA GLU A 126 -13.71 6.66 14.00
C GLU A 126 -13.93 7.85 13.05
N SER A 127 -14.37 7.56 11.83
CA SER A 127 -14.72 8.58 10.84
C SER A 127 -16.23 8.74 10.70
N ASN A 128 -16.67 9.97 10.43
CA ASN A 128 -18.06 10.27 10.04
C ASN A 128 -18.34 9.99 8.54
N SER A 129 -17.41 9.32 7.84
CA SER A 129 -17.56 8.89 6.46
C SER A 129 -17.06 7.47 6.24
N THR A 130 -17.72 6.74 5.33
CA THR A 130 -17.23 5.46 4.81
C THR A 130 -16.02 5.67 3.90
N PHE A 131 -15.26 4.61 3.60
CA PHE A 131 -14.17 4.69 2.62
C PHE A 131 -14.64 5.09 1.22
N SER A 132 -15.92 4.87 0.88
CA SER A 132 -16.51 5.32 -0.39
C SER A 132 -17.00 6.78 -0.36
N GLY A 133 -16.69 7.54 0.70
CA GLY A 133 -17.06 8.95 0.84
C GLY A 133 -18.53 9.20 1.17
N LEU A 134 -19.27 8.19 1.65
CA LEU A 134 -20.65 8.35 2.09
C LEU A 134 -20.70 8.79 3.56
N PRO A 135 -21.66 9.62 3.98
CA PRO A 135 -21.86 9.93 5.40
C PRO A 135 -22.15 8.68 6.21
N LYS A 136 -21.52 8.58 7.39
CA LYS A 136 -21.69 7.47 8.35
C LYS A 136 -21.85 8.05 9.75
N PRO A 137 -22.79 7.55 10.57
CA PRO A 137 -22.85 7.94 11.98
C PRO A 137 -21.60 7.48 12.74
N LEU A 138 -21.35 8.13 13.88
CA LEU A 138 -20.33 7.72 14.85
C LEU A 138 -20.94 6.62 15.75
N VAL A 139 -20.84 5.38 15.29
CA VAL A 139 -21.41 4.19 15.92
C VAL A 139 -20.66 3.84 17.21
N PHE A 140 -19.32 3.94 17.23
CA PHE A 140 -18.56 3.68 18.45
C PHE A 140 -18.86 4.74 19.51
N ALA A 141 -18.90 6.02 19.14
CA ALA A 141 -19.30 7.09 20.06
C ALA A 141 -20.64 6.81 20.74
N ALA A 142 -21.63 6.32 19.99
CA ALA A 142 -22.97 5.99 20.50
C ALA A 142 -23.00 4.77 21.44
N HIS A 143 -22.02 3.86 21.34
CA HIS A 143 -21.94 2.62 22.15
C HIS A 143 -20.75 2.62 23.11
N LYS A 144 -20.08 3.76 23.29
CA LYS A 144 -18.84 3.87 24.09
C LYS A 144 -19.02 3.34 25.51
N ASP A 145 -20.22 3.48 26.09
CA ASP A 145 -20.54 2.94 27.42
C ASP A 145 -20.36 1.43 27.55
N GLN A 146 -20.47 0.66 26.47
CA GLN A 146 -20.25 -0.79 26.46
C GLN A 146 -18.77 -1.15 26.62
N PHE A 147 -17.87 -0.21 26.35
CA PHE A 147 -16.42 -0.40 26.34
C PHE A 147 -15.73 0.14 27.61
N LYS A 148 -16.48 0.36 28.70
CA LYS A 148 -15.92 0.80 30.00
C LYS A 148 -14.77 -0.08 30.51
N PHE A 149 -14.78 -1.37 30.16
CA PHE A 149 -13.72 -2.30 30.55
C PHE A 149 -12.34 -1.96 29.93
N VAL A 150 -12.29 -1.29 28.78
CA VAL A 150 -11.03 -0.84 28.15
C VAL A 150 -10.75 0.65 28.31
N GLU A 151 -11.69 1.43 28.86
CA GLU A 151 -11.58 2.88 29.03
C GLU A 151 -10.22 3.37 29.57
N PRO A 152 -9.63 2.78 30.64
CA PRO A 152 -8.33 3.24 31.15
C PRO A 152 -7.17 3.03 30.17
N ARG A 153 -7.34 2.17 29.16
CA ARG A 153 -6.35 1.84 28.12
C ARG A 153 -6.83 2.22 26.72
N LEU A 154 -7.82 3.10 26.59
CA LEU A 154 -8.40 3.47 25.31
C LEU A 154 -8.00 4.90 24.91
N THR A 155 -7.35 5.01 23.75
CA THR A 155 -7.16 6.27 23.03
C THR A 155 -8.16 6.33 21.87
N TYR A 156 -9.19 7.15 22.03
CA TYR A 156 -10.23 7.34 21.01
C TYR A 156 -10.07 8.66 20.28
N GLY A 157 -10.05 8.62 18.95
CA GLY A 157 -10.02 9.79 18.08
C GLY A 157 -11.17 9.77 17.08
N THR A 158 -11.60 10.95 16.65
CA THR A 158 -12.58 11.11 15.57
C THR A 158 -12.02 11.96 14.45
N ILE A 159 -12.44 11.69 13.21
CA ILE A 159 -12.04 12.48 12.05
C ILE A 159 -13.22 12.71 11.08
N GLY A 160 -13.21 13.88 10.43
CA GLY A 160 -14.10 14.17 9.32
C GLY A 160 -13.59 13.56 8.02
N GLY A 161 -14.43 12.84 7.29
CA GLY A 161 -14.12 12.35 5.94
C GLY A 161 -14.05 13.48 4.90
N ARG A 162 -13.44 13.22 3.74
CA ARG A 162 -13.35 14.24 2.67
C ARG A 162 -14.61 14.28 1.79
N PHE A 163 -15.51 13.30 1.93
CA PHE A 163 -16.80 13.20 1.23
C PHE A 163 -16.71 13.31 -0.30
N LYS A 164 -15.63 12.77 -0.90
CA LYS A 164 -15.42 12.75 -2.35
C LYS A 164 -16.06 11.51 -2.96
N LYS A 165 -17.10 11.71 -3.77
CA LYS A 165 -17.79 10.62 -4.49
C LYS A 165 -17.05 10.27 -5.78
N GLY A 166 -17.02 8.97 -6.12
CA GLY A 166 -16.42 8.48 -7.36
C GLY A 166 -14.88 8.41 -7.35
N GLU A 167 -14.24 8.78 -6.24
CA GLU A 167 -12.83 8.50 -6.02
C GLU A 167 -12.61 7.05 -5.58
N ASN A 168 -11.38 6.59 -5.74
CA ASN A 168 -10.96 5.29 -5.25
C ASN A 168 -11.07 5.25 -3.71
N PRO A 169 -11.78 4.27 -3.10
CA PRO A 169 -11.93 4.16 -1.65
C PRO A 169 -10.62 4.11 -0.86
N PHE A 170 -9.53 3.64 -1.49
CA PHE A 170 -8.21 3.61 -0.86
C PHE A 170 -7.66 5.01 -0.55
N VAL A 171 -8.17 6.07 -1.18
CA VAL A 171 -7.73 7.44 -0.89
C VAL A 171 -8.31 7.93 0.46
N GLU A 172 -9.60 7.69 0.72
CA GLU A 172 -10.18 7.96 2.05
C GLU A 172 -9.56 7.08 3.13
N GLU A 173 -9.32 5.81 2.81
CA GLU A 173 -8.69 4.87 3.75
C GLU A 173 -7.27 5.31 4.11
N ALA A 174 -6.46 5.71 3.12
CA ALA A 174 -5.12 6.24 3.35
C ALA A 174 -5.15 7.52 4.20
N TYR A 175 -6.12 8.41 3.93
CA TYR A 175 -6.33 9.62 4.75
C TYR A 175 -6.64 9.27 6.21
N GLN A 176 -7.52 8.29 6.46
CA GLN A 176 -7.81 7.83 7.81
C GLN A 176 -6.61 7.13 8.47
N ARG A 177 -5.79 6.37 7.72
CA ARG A 177 -4.54 5.78 8.23
C ARG A 177 -3.53 6.82 8.69
N VAL A 178 -3.39 7.92 7.95
CA VAL A 178 -2.50 9.02 8.36
C VAL A 178 -2.96 9.65 9.67
N ALA A 179 -4.27 9.83 9.84
CA ALA A 179 -4.83 10.31 11.10
C ALA A 179 -4.65 9.30 12.26
N LEU A 180 -4.76 8.00 11.98
CA LEU A 180 -4.47 6.96 12.98
C LEU A 180 -3.00 6.97 13.41
N ASP A 181 -2.05 7.22 12.50
CA ASP A 181 -0.63 7.39 12.84
C ASP A 181 -0.41 8.57 13.81
N GLN A 182 -1.11 9.68 13.58
CA GLN A 182 -1.07 10.82 14.51
C GLN A 182 -1.66 10.46 15.87
N LEU A 183 -2.78 9.72 15.90
CA LEU A 183 -3.41 9.27 17.13
C LEU A 183 -2.51 8.32 17.93
N LEU A 184 -1.78 7.43 17.25
CA LEU A 184 -0.82 6.51 17.86
C LEU A 184 0.33 7.23 18.58
N ARG A 185 0.75 8.40 18.09
CA ARG A 185 1.82 9.19 18.76
C ARG A 185 1.39 9.80 20.09
N ILE A 186 0.09 9.93 20.31
CA ILE A 186 -0.48 10.52 21.54
C ILE A 186 -0.82 9.41 22.57
N ALA A 187 -0.78 8.13 22.15
CA ALA A 187 -1.20 6.95 22.93
C ALA A 187 -0.08 6.27 23.76
#